data_AF-A0A9P6A1K6-F1
#
_entry.id   AF-A0A9P6A1K6-F1
#
_cell.length_a   1.000
_cell.length_b   1.000
_cell.length_c   1.000
_cell.angle_alpha   90.00
_cell.angle_beta   90.00
_cell.angle_gamma   90.00
#
_symmetry.space_group_name_H-M   'P 1'
#
loop_
_entity.id
_entity.type
_entity.pdbx_description
1 polymer ?
#
loop_
_entity_poly.entity_id
_entity_poly.type
_entity_poly.pdbx_seq_one_letter_code
_entity_poly.pdbx_strand_id
1 'polypeptide(L)'
;NNLFTGVRQLVLGNHLIYYEQVRSMAYNQDPPLYVWDVEKLDHQDDCAAVRLFSAVNLDHAIECSHSGLAIFFFVFGEAYDAYQSHTISHREQIHMVLLAYFFRMI
;
A
#
# COMPACT_ATOMS: atom_id res chain seq x y z
N ASN A 1 -4.20 -2.99 7.37
CA ASN A 1 -5.03 -3.89 8.20
C ASN A 1 -6.12 -4.63 7.44
N ASN A 2 -7.13 -4.00 6.82
CA ASN A 2 -8.25 -4.75 6.21
C ASN A 2 -7.83 -5.83 5.19
N LEU A 3 -6.85 -5.55 4.33
CA LEU A 3 -6.30 -6.49 3.35
C LEU A 3 -5.63 -7.73 3.98
N PHE A 4 -5.05 -7.58 5.18
CA PHE A 4 -4.32 -8.62 5.91
C PHE A 4 -5.18 -9.30 6.99
N THR A 5 -6.46 -8.95 7.08
CA THR A 5 -7.44 -9.57 7.99
C THR A 5 -8.40 -10.49 7.22
N GLY A 6 -9.26 -11.22 7.92
CA GLY A 6 -10.05 -12.35 7.38
C GLY A 6 -10.84 -12.14 6.08
N VAL A 7 -11.06 -10.89 5.65
CA VAL A 7 -11.68 -10.55 4.36
C VAL A 7 -10.75 -10.86 3.17
N ARG A 8 -9.42 -10.78 3.34
CA ARG A 8 -8.36 -11.07 2.33
C ARG A 8 -8.52 -10.38 0.96
N GLN A 9 -9.44 -9.43 0.87
CA GLN A 9 -9.83 -8.73 -0.35
C GLN A 9 -10.24 -7.30 0.00
N LEU A 10 -9.95 -6.36 -0.88
CA LEU A 10 -10.34 -4.97 -0.77
C LEU A 10 -10.87 -4.49 -2.13
N VAL A 11 -12.01 -3.81 -2.12
CA VAL A 11 -12.58 -3.19 -3.33
C VAL A 11 -12.14 -1.73 -3.33
N LEU A 12 -11.58 -1.28 -4.45
CA LEU A 12 -11.20 0.11 -4.70
C LEU A 12 -11.82 0.54 -6.02
N GLY A 13 -12.97 1.22 -5.96
CA GLY A 13 -13.78 1.51 -7.14
C GLY A 13 -14.13 0.23 -7.91
N ASN A 14 -13.67 0.13 -9.16
CA ASN A 14 -13.89 -1.05 -10.02
C ASN A 14 -12.78 -2.10 -9.95
N HIS A 15 -11.80 -1.92 -9.06
CA HIS A 15 -10.68 -2.85 -8.92
C HIS A 15 -10.83 -3.70 -7.67
N LEU A 16 -10.56 -5.00 -7.80
CA LEU A 16 -10.44 -5.89 -6.66
C LEU A 16 -8.97 -6.15 -6.35
N ILE A 17 -8.61 -5.95 -5.09
CA ILE A 17 -7.26 -6.11 -4.57
C ILE A 17 -7.28 -7.33 -3.66
N TYR A 18 -6.42 -8.29 -3.90
CA TYR A 18 -6.36 -9.53 -3.15
C TYR A 18 -5.11 -9.56 -2.27
N TYR A 19 -5.25 -10.12 -1.06
CA TYR A 19 -4.13 -10.44 -0.19
C TYR A 19 -3.07 -11.29 -0.92
N GLU A 20 -3.50 -12.22 -1.77
CA GLU A 20 -2.58 -13.10 -2.51
C GLU A 20 -1.63 -12.33 -3.43
N GLN A 21 -2.08 -11.19 -3.98
CA GLN A 21 -1.22 -10.35 -4.84
C GLN A 21 -0.06 -9.74 -4.05
N VAL A 22 -0.27 -9.39 -2.78
CA VAL A 22 0.79 -8.89 -1.89
C VAL A 22 1.66 -10.04 -1.40
N ARG A 23 1.03 -11.18 -1.07
CA ARG A 23 1.74 -12.39 -0.66
C ARG A 23 2.70 -12.89 -1.73
N SER A 24 2.30 -12.90 -3.00
CA SER A 24 3.21 -13.31 -4.09
C SER A 24 4.45 -12.42 -4.19
N MET A 25 4.36 -11.13 -3.85
CA MET A 25 5.52 -10.22 -3.86
C MET A 25 6.59 -10.63 -2.85
N ALA A 26 6.17 -11.11 -1.68
CA ALA A 26 7.07 -11.53 -0.61
C ALA A 26 7.82 -12.85 -0.90
N TYR A 27 7.38 -13.62 -1.90
CA TYR A 27 7.98 -14.90 -2.29
C TYR A 27 8.79 -14.84 -3.60
N ASN A 28 8.99 -13.65 -4.18
CA ASN A 28 9.84 -13.47 -5.35
C ASN A 28 11.33 -13.72 -5.05
N GLN A 29 12.15 -13.88 -6.09
CA GLN A 29 13.60 -14.14 -5.94
C GLN A 29 14.37 -12.99 -5.25
N ASP A 30 13.92 -11.75 -5.44
CA ASP A 30 14.41 -10.56 -4.72
C ASP A 30 13.19 -9.80 -4.18
N PRO A 31 12.62 -10.26 -3.05
CA PRO A 31 11.32 -9.78 -2.63
C PRO A 31 11.46 -8.41 -1.94
N PRO A 32 10.72 -7.39 -2.40
CA PRO A 32 10.70 -6.08 -1.74
C PRO A 32 10.03 -6.10 -0.35
N LEU A 33 9.41 -7.22 0.02
CA LEU A 33 8.76 -7.45 1.31
C LEU A 33 9.28 -8.73 1.96
N TYR A 34 9.42 -8.72 3.28
CA TYR A 34 9.69 -9.95 3.99
C TYR A 34 8.41 -10.79 4.11
N VAL A 35 8.55 -12.11 4.05
CA VAL A 35 7.43 -13.03 4.30
C VAL A 35 6.76 -12.75 5.66
N TRP A 36 7.53 -12.31 6.65
CA TRP A 36 7.02 -11.95 7.97
C TRP A 36 6.18 -10.67 7.95
N ASP A 37 6.45 -9.74 7.04
CA ASP A 37 5.63 -8.52 6.86
C ASP A 37 4.22 -8.86 6.31
N VAL A 38 4.01 -10.08 5.81
CA VAL A 38 2.74 -10.51 5.19
C VAL A 38 2.04 -11.60 6.00
N GLU A 39 2.73 -12.70 6.37
CA GLU A 39 2.10 -13.86 7.04
C GLU A 39 2.07 -13.75 8.56
N LYS A 40 3.04 -13.04 9.16
CA LYS A 40 3.14 -12.81 10.61
C LYS A 40 3.23 -11.31 10.89
N LEU A 41 2.35 -10.56 10.24
CA LEU A 41 2.30 -9.11 10.34
C LEU A 41 2.23 -8.70 11.82
N ASP A 42 3.29 -8.04 12.29
CA ASP A 42 3.24 -7.29 13.53
C ASP A 42 2.46 -6.00 13.26
N HIS A 43 1.23 -5.93 13.76
CA HIS A 43 0.35 -4.78 13.57
C HIS A 43 0.87 -3.50 14.25
N GLN A 44 1.93 -3.58 15.05
CA GLN A 44 2.61 -2.45 15.66
C GLN A 44 3.92 -2.06 14.95
N ASP A 45 4.38 -2.85 13.97
CA ASP A 45 5.56 -2.51 13.17
C ASP A 45 5.20 -1.53 12.04
N ASP A 46 5.28 -0.24 12.35
CA ASP A 46 5.10 0.81 11.34
C ASP A 46 6.14 0.72 10.21
N CYS A 47 7.31 0.10 10.46
CA CYS A 47 8.31 -0.10 9.40
C CYS A 47 7.84 -1.11 8.36
N ALA A 48 7.02 -2.10 8.73
CA ALA A 48 6.41 -3.03 7.78
C ALA A 48 5.43 -2.28 6.86
N ALA A 49 4.68 -1.31 7.39
CA ALA A 49 3.81 -0.45 6.58
C ALA A 49 4.63 0.44 5.62
N VAL A 50 5.74 1.02 6.09
CA VAL A 50 6.65 1.81 5.22
C VAL A 50 7.21 0.96 4.09
N ARG A 51 7.68 -0.26 4.39
CA ARG A 51 8.18 -1.20 3.38
C ARG A 51 7.08 -1.52 2.36
N LEU A 52 5.87 -1.83 2.82
CA LEU A 52 4.71 -2.15 1.97
C LEU A 52 4.41 -1.03 0.96
N PHE A 53 4.41 0.22 1.40
CA PHE A 53 4.13 1.38 0.56
C PHE A 53 5.38 1.96 -0.14
N SER A 54 6.49 1.23 -0.18
CA SER A 54 7.70 1.67 -0.88
C SER A 54 7.52 1.74 -2.40
N ALA A 55 8.30 2.62 -3.04
CA ALA A 55 8.31 2.75 -4.50
C ALA A 55 8.62 1.42 -5.22
N VAL A 56 9.46 0.57 -4.64
CA VAL A 56 9.80 -0.74 -5.23
C VAL A 56 8.57 -1.65 -5.32
N ASN A 57 7.70 -1.64 -4.31
CA ASN A 57 6.45 -2.40 -4.33
C ASN A 57 5.45 -1.84 -5.32
N LEU A 58 5.42 -0.51 -5.49
CA LEU A 58 4.59 0.14 -6.49
C LEU A 58 5.02 -0.26 -7.91
N ASP A 59 6.32 -0.18 -8.21
CA ASP A 59 6.86 -0.58 -9.51
C ASP A 59 6.55 -2.05 -9.81
N HIS A 60 6.74 -2.92 -8.82
CA HIS A 60 6.41 -4.34 -8.97
C HIS A 60 4.90 -4.59 -9.23
N ALA A 61 4.02 -3.83 -8.56
CA ALA A 61 2.58 -3.90 -8.82
C ALA A 61 2.22 -3.44 -10.25
N ILE A 62 2.94 -2.46 -10.78
CA ILE A 62 2.79 -1.97 -12.17
C ILE A 62 3.27 -3.04 -13.17
N GLU A 63 4.44 -3.63 -12.95
CA GLU A 63 5.02 -4.69 -13.79
C GLU A 63 4.09 -5.91 -13.88
N CYS A 64 3.48 -6.29 -12.75
CA CYS A 64 2.52 -7.40 -12.68
C CYS A 64 1.12 -7.02 -13.20
N SER A 65 0.92 -5.82 -13.76
CA SER A 65 -0.37 -5.33 -14.26
C SER A 65 -1.49 -5.34 -13.20
N HIS A 66 -1.15 -5.20 -11.93
CA HIS A 66 -2.11 -5.12 -10.82
C HIS A 66 -2.55 -3.67 -10.60
N SER A 67 -3.24 -3.07 -11.57
CA SER A 67 -3.57 -1.64 -11.55
C SER A 67 -4.28 -1.19 -10.27
N GLY A 68 -5.20 -1.99 -9.73
CA GLY A 68 -5.87 -1.69 -8.46
C GLY A 68 -4.91 -1.63 -7.28
N LEU A 69 -3.97 -2.58 -7.19
CA LEU A 69 -2.98 -2.63 -6.13
C LEU A 69 -1.94 -1.50 -6.28
N ALA A 70 -1.55 -1.16 -7.51
CA ALA A 70 -0.67 -0.02 -7.78
C ALA A 70 -1.32 1.30 -7.36
N ILE A 71 -2.59 1.53 -7.72
CA ILE A 71 -3.34 2.72 -7.28
C ILE A 71 -3.44 2.75 -5.76
N PHE A 72 -3.72 1.60 -5.13
CA PHE A 72 -3.77 1.49 -3.67
C PHE A 72 -2.44 1.84 -3.01
N PHE A 73 -1.33 1.27 -3.48
CA PHE A 73 0.00 1.59 -2.95
C PHE A 73 0.36 3.05 -3.14
N PHE A 74 0.08 3.62 -4.30
CA PHE A 74 0.32 5.03 -4.57
C PHE A 74 -0.49 5.94 -3.64
N VAL A 75 -1.82 5.81 -3.62
CA VAL A 75 -2.70 6.73 -2.88
C VAL A 75 -2.44 6.69 -1.37
N PHE A 76 -2.29 5.50 -0.79
CA PHE A 76 -2.07 5.36 0.64
C PHE A 76 -0.60 5.56 1.04
N GLY A 77 0.35 5.27 0.13
CA GLY A 77 1.76 5.60 0.32
C GLY A 77 2.01 7.11 0.36
N GLU A 78 1.42 7.85 -0.58
CA GLU A 78 1.50 9.33 -0.61
C GLU A 78 0.86 9.96 0.64
N ALA A 79 -0.27 9.41 1.11
CA ALA A 79 -0.88 9.90 2.34
C ALA A 79 0.03 9.66 3.56
N TYR A 80 0.72 8.52 3.61
CA TYR A 80 1.68 8.24 4.66
C TYR A 80 2.91 9.15 4.58
N ASP A 81 3.47 9.36 3.39
CA ASP A 81 4.59 10.25 3.15
C ASP A 81 4.24 11.71 3.51
N ALA A 82 3.01 12.15 3.18
CA ALA A 82 2.50 13.46 3.58
C ALA A 82 2.51 13.67 5.10
N TYR A 83 2.24 12.62 5.88
CA TYR A 83 2.27 12.69 7.35
C TYR A 83 3.71 12.68 7.91
N GLN A 84 4.63 11.95 7.29
CA GLN A 84 6.01 11.84 7.77
C GLN A 84 6.93 12.96 7.28
N SER A 85 6.63 13.53 6.13
CA SER A 85 7.52 14.50 5.49
C SER A 85 7.56 15.82 6.24
N HIS A 86 8.77 16.29 6.50
CA HIS A 86 9.06 17.61 7.06
C HIS A 86 9.38 18.66 5.99
N THR A 87 9.33 18.30 4.71
CA THR A 87 9.74 19.15 3.58
C THR A 87 8.59 19.50 2.64
N ILE A 88 7.54 18.66 2.57
CA ILE A 88 6.36 18.91 1.73
C ILE A 88 5.57 20.11 2.27
N SER A 89 5.05 20.94 1.37
CA SER A 89 4.24 22.08 1.79
C SER A 89 2.89 21.63 2.37
N HIS A 90 2.34 22.39 3.31
CA HIS A 90 1.01 22.10 3.89
C HIS A 90 -0.09 21.92 2.83
N ARG A 91 -0.02 22.67 1.73
CA ARG A 91 -0.98 22.56 0.63
C ARG A 91 -0.92 21.19 -0.05
N GLU A 92 0.29 20.70 -0.34
CA GLU A 92 0.51 19.40 -0.96
C GLU A 92 0.13 18.27 0.00
N GLN A 93 0.50 18.38 1.28
CA GLN A 93 0.08 17.41 2.31
C GLN A 93 -1.45 17.28 2.38
N ILE A 94 -2.17 18.41 2.42
CA ILE A 94 -3.64 18.40 2.43
C ILE A 94 -4.18 17.73 1.16
N HIS A 95 -3.60 17.99 -0.01
CA HIS A 95 -4.04 17.39 -1.26
C HIS A 95 -3.85 15.87 -1.27
N MET A 96 -2.69 15.38 -0.83
CA MET A 96 -2.39 13.95 -0.72
C MET A 96 -3.35 13.24 0.25
N VAL A 97 -3.59 13.83 1.42
CA VAL A 97 -4.52 13.27 2.42
C VAL A 97 -5.97 13.30 1.93
N LEU A 98 -6.40 14.37 1.26
CA LEU A 98 -7.74 14.45 0.67
C LEU A 98 -7.95 13.43 -0.46
N LEU A 99 -6.92 13.16 -1.26
CA LEU A 99 -6.95 12.11 -2.27
C LEU A 99 -7.23 10.75 -1.62
N ALA A 100 -6.47 10.38 -0.58
CA ALA A 100 -6.71 9.13 0.15
C ALA A 100 -8.09 9.09 0.83
N TYR A 101 -8.57 10.21 1.36
CA TYR A 101 -9.92 10.31 1.92
C TYR A 101 -11.00 10.05 0.87
N PHE A 102 -10.87 10.62 -0.33
CA PHE A 102 -11.80 10.40 -1.44
C PHE A 102 -11.85 8.92 -1.85
N PHE A 103 -10.69 8.28 -2.01
CA PHE A 103 -10.61 6.85 -2.35
C PHE A 103 -11.14 5.93 -1.26
N ARG A 104 -11.13 6.35 0.01
CA ARG A 104 -11.77 5.61 1.11
C ARG A 104 -13.30 5.72 1.08
N MET A 105 -13.85 6.82 0.55
CA MET A 105 -15.29 7.10 0.54
C MET A 105 -16.04 6.36 -0.58
N ILE A 106 -15.34 6.04 -1.67
CA ILE A 106 -15.86 5.26 -2.81
C ILE A 106 -15.77 3.78 -2.49
#